data_AF-A0A7W8P4R2-F1
#
_entry.id   AF-A0A7W8P4R2-F1
#
_cell.length_a   1.000
_cell.length_b   1.000
_cell.length_c   1.000
_cell.angle_alpha   90.00
_cell.angle_beta   90.00
_cell.angle_gamma   90.00
#
_symmetry.space_group_name_H-M   'P 1'
#
loop_
_entity.id
_entity.type
_entity.pdbx_description
1 polymer ?
#
loop_
_entity_poly.entity_id
_entity_poly.type
_entity_poly.pdbx_seq_one_letter_code
_entity_poly.pdbx_strand_id
1 'polypeptide(L)' 'MEAAEGDTLLVALLTARDALRDSEFGDGRRAGFCLMGACQDCWVWIAQGERVMIGMPGIHGDR' A
#
# COMPACT_ATOMS: atom_id res chain seq x y z
N MET A 1 -0.20 -7.20 -12.67
CA MET A 1 -0.35 -5.99 -11.85
C MET A 1 -0.51 -4.86 -12.83
N GLU A 2 -1.71 -4.28 -12.89
CA GLU A 2 -1.99 -3.09 -13.70
C GLU A 2 -2.19 -1.92 -12.74
N ALA A 3 -1.47 -0.84 -12.98
CA ALA A 3 -1.59 0.42 -12.27
C ALA A 3 -1.38 1.53 -13.30
N ALA A 4 -2.17 2.60 -13.20
CA ALA A 4 -2.06 3.74 -14.08
C ALA A 4 -0.99 4.71 -13.57
N GLU A 5 -0.43 5.50 -14.49
CA GLU A 5 0.42 6.62 -14.11
C GLU A 5 -0.35 7.58 -13.18
N GLY A 6 0.26 7.95 -12.05
CA GLY A 6 -0.37 8.78 -11.02
C GLY A 6 -1.10 7.99 -9.92
N ASP A 7 -1.25 6.68 -10.04
CA ASP A 7 -1.78 5.85 -8.96
C ASP A 7 -0.84 5.83 -7.75
N THR A 8 -1.44 5.69 -6.56
CA THR A 8 -0.69 5.37 -5.35
C THR A 8 -0.19 3.93 -5.41
N LEU A 9 0.91 3.63 -4.70
CA LEU A 9 1.36 2.25 -4.55
C LEU A 9 0.30 1.39 -3.84
N LEU A 10 -0.54 1.97 -2.99
CA LEU A 10 -1.69 1.32 -2.36
C LEU A 10 -2.70 0.82 -3.41
N VAL A 11 -3.06 1.67 -4.39
CA VAL A 11 -3.96 1.30 -5.47
C VAL A 11 -3.34 0.18 -6.31
N ALA A 12 -2.07 0.33 -6.72
CA ALA A 12 -1.35 -0.68 -7.50
C ALA A 12 -1.27 -2.05 -6.79
N LEU A 13 -1.14 -2.07 -5.46
CA LEU A 13 -1.13 -3.30 -4.69
C LEU A 13 -2.53 -3.92 -4.62
N LEU A 14 -3.57 -3.11 -4.44
CA LEU A 14 -4.94 -3.58 -4.34
C LEU A 14 -5.53 -4.06 -5.69
N THR A 15 -4.97 -3.65 -6.83
CA THR A 15 -5.32 -4.27 -8.13
C THR A 15 -4.73 -5.67 -8.30
N ALA A 16 -3.72 -6.04 -7.51
CA ALA A 16 -3.06 -7.34 -7.56
C ALA A 16 -3.41 -8.25 -6.38
N ARG A 17 -3.94 -7.71 -5.27
CA ARG A 17 -4.14 -8.40 -3.99
C ARG A 17 -5.37 -7.80 -3.29
N ASP A 18 -6.26 -8.60 -2.71
CA ASP A 18 -7.44 -8.05 -2.01
C ASP A 18 -7.14 -7.48 -0.61
N ALA A 19 -5.91 -7.64 -0.10
CA ALA A 19 -5.52 -7.22 1.24
C ALA A 19 -4.01 -7.02 1.38
N LEU A 20 -3.62 -6.23 2.38
CA LEU A 20 -2.22 -5.87 2.68
C LEU A 20 -1.65 -6.62 3.87
N ARG A 21 -2.49 -6.96 4.85
CA ARG A 21 -2.07 -7.74 6.03
C ARG A 21 -3.25 -8.44 6.68
N ASP A 22 -2.95 -9.37 7.57
CA ASP A 22 -3.91 -9.86 8.56
C ASP A 22 -3.95 -8.94 9.78
N SER A 23 -5.10 -8.89 10.44
CA SER A 23 -5.29 -8.10 11.66
C SER A 23 -4.46 -8.65 12.82
N GLU A 24 -3.77 -7.78 13.55
CA GLU A 24 -2.95 -8.14 14.71
C GLU A 24 -3.78 -8.43 15.97
N PHE A 25 -5.00 -7.90 16.05
CA PHE A 25 -5.83 -7.90 17.28
C PHE A 25 -7.18 -8.60 17.10
N GLY A 26 -7.33 -9.40 16.06
CA GLY A 26 -8.57 -10.12 15.77
C GLY A 26 -8.55 -10.74 14.39
N ASP A 27 -9.66 -11.35 14.02
CA ASP A 27 -9.75 -12.07 12.75
C ASP A 27 -10.00 -11.10 11.59
N GLY A 28 -9.29 -11.32 10.48
CA GLY A 28 -9.64 -10.72 9.19
C GLY A 28 -8.51 -10.02 8.45
N ARG A 29 -8.65 -10.02 7.12
CA ARG A 29 -7.76 -9.35 6.18
C ARG A 29 -8.00 -7.83 6.20
N ARG A 30 -6.94 -7.04 6.16
CA ARG A 30 -6.97 -5.57 6.21
C ARG A 30 -6.44 -4.99 4.91
N ALA A 31 -7.15 -4.01 4.39
CA ALA A 31 -6.70 -3.15 3.30
C ALA A 31 -6.47 -1.73 3.84
N GLY A 32 -5.60 -0.97 3.18
CA GLY A 32 -5.39 0.44 3.50
C GLY A 32 -6.62 1.24 3.06
N PHE A 33 -7.29 1.92 3.99
CA PHE A 33 -8.56 2.61 3.74
C PHE A 33 -8.43 4.13 3.56
N CYS A 34 -7.36 4.74 4.08
CA CYS A 34 -7.28 6.19 4.18
C CYS A 34 -6.83 6.91 2.91
N LEU A 35 -6.26 6.20 1.93
CA LEU A 35 -5.73 6.77 0.67
C LEU A 35 -4.74 7.94 0.83
N MET A 36 -4.22 8.18 2.04
CA MET A 36 -3.37 9.32 2.37
C MET A 36 -2.07 8.91 3.08
N GLY A 37 -1.87 7.62 3.36
CA GLY A 37 -0.73 7.16 4.16
C GLY A 37 -0.83 7.60 5.62
N ALA A 38 -2.03 7.65 6.20
CA ALA A 38 -2.24 7.90 7.62
C ALA A 38 -2.58 6.62 8.41
N CYS A 39 -2.90 5.53 7.70
CA CYS A 39 -3.34 4.28 8.31
C CYS A 39 -2.16 3.36 8.66
N GLN A 40 -2.30 2.59 9.74
CA GLN A 40 -1.31 1.55 10.11
C GLN A 40 -1.10 0.50 9.01
N ASP A 41 -2.15 0.22 8.22
CA ASP A 41 -2.14 -0.75 7.14
C ASP A 41 -1.40 -0.22 5.88
N CYS A 42 -0.98 1.04 5.88
CA CYS A 42 -0.42 1.74 4.72
C CYS A 42 1.11 1.61 4.61
N TRP A 43 1.71 0.57 5.21
CA TRP A 43 3.15 0.28 5.16
C TRP A 43 3.42 -1.08 4.51
N VAL A 44 4.45 -1.16 3.67
CA VAL A 44 4.95 -2.44 3.12
C VAL A 44 6.47 -2.53 3.24
N TRP A 45 6.98 -3.76 3.27
CA TRP A 45 8.41 -4.03 3.12
C TRP A 45 8.76 -4.19 1.65
N ILE A 46 9.84 -3.54 1.22
CA ILE A 46 10.43 -3.77 -0.10
C ILE A 46 11.57 -4.78 0.00
N ALA A 47 12.00 -5.33 -1.14
CA ALA A 47 13.03 -6.37 -1.21
C ALA A 47 14.36 -5.96 -0.54
N GLN A 48 14.64 -4.65 -0.48
CA GLN A 48 15.80 -4.05 0.15
C GLN A 48 15.72 -4.04 1.69
N GLY A 49 14.61 -4.47 2.28
CA GLY A 49 14.42 -4.50 3.74
C GLY A 49 14.01 -3.16 4.33
N GLU A 50 13.61 -2.20 3.51
CA GLU A 50 13.07 -0.92 3.97
C GLU A 50 11.54 -0.97 4.04
N ARG A 51 10.96 -0.12 4.90
CA ARG A 51 9.51 0.09 4.95
C ARG A 51 9.15 1.36 4.21
N VAL A 52 8.16 1.26 3.32
CA VAL A 52 7.66 2.41 2.55
C VAL A 52 6.18 2.64 2.79
N MET A 53 5.78 3.91 2.76
CA MET A 53 4.38 4.32 2.82
C MET A 53 3.74 4.22 1.46
N ILE A 54 2.64 3.48 1.38
CA ILE A 54 1.99 3.18 0.09
C ILE A 54 0.75 4.02 -0.18
N GLY A 55 0.21 4.67 0.86
CA GLY A 55 -1.03 5.43 0.76
C GLY A 55 -0.87 6.87 0.28
N MET A 56 0.35 7.35 -0.01
CA MET A 56 0.53 8.70 -0.56
C MET A 56 0.50 8.67 -2.10
N PRO A 57 -0.03 9.71 -2.78
CA PRO A 57 0.03 9.83 -4.24
C PRO A 57 1.46 9.57 -4.71
N GLY A 58 1.56 8.73 -5.74
CA GLY A 58 2.76 7.98 -6.04
C GLY A 58 4.02 8.83 -6.13
N ILE A 59 5.10 8.26 -5.63
CA ILE A 59 6.47 8.59 -6.02
C ILE A 59 6.53 8.65 -7.55
N HIS A 60 6.48 9.84 -8.13
CA HIS A 60 6.96 10.02 -9.49
C HIS A 60 8.43 9.62 -9.45
N GLY A 61 8.74 8.47 -10.06
CA GLY A 61 10.11 8.06 -10.26
C GLY A 61 10.81 9.17 -11.04
N ASP A 62 11.83 9.76 -10.41
CA ASP A 62 12.81 10.64 -11.02
C ASP A 62 12.26 11.74 -11.94
N ARG A 63 11.81 12.85 -11.32
CA ARG A 63 12.33 14.20 -11.62
C ARG A 63 12.33 15.07 -10.37
#